data_AF-A0A7X5FDZ8-F1
#
_entry.id   AF-A0A7X5FDZ8-F1
#
_cell.length_a   1.000
_cell.length_b   1.000
_cell.length_c   1.000
_cell.angle_alpha   90.00
_cell.angle_beta   90.00
_cell.angle_gamma   90.00
#
_symmetry.space_group_name_H-M   'P 1'
#
loop_
_entity.id
_entity.type
_entity.pdbx_description
1 polymer ?
#
loop_
_entity_poly.entity_id
_entity_poly.type
_entity_poly.pdbx_seq_one_letter_code
_entity_poly.pdbx_strand_id
1 'polypeptide(L)'
;MNKVNEYSIAYVKEIDGELVLIDPVAVELIDAINKANCFKTMQGQITRVQHFRKRMKELGKDPKDTIIVLINVDEELGGPLADVLTPDVDWQKFRDNGETPFSRGLTAKESIVSYVQIFDEKVAELLRSTDKETVLVIDHGTVMAFTFE
;
A
#
# COMPACT_ATOMS: atom_id res chain seq x y z
N MET A 1 9.95 -16.94 35.86
CA MET A 1 9.88 -18.04 34.87
C MET A 1 8.47 -18.58 34.94
N ASN A 2 7.60 -18.55 33.92
CA ASN A 2 7.72 -18.27 32.49
C ASN A 2 6.46 -17.49 32.08
N LYS A 3 6.61 -16.36 31.36
CA LYS A 3 5.49 -15.84 30.56
C LYS A 3 5.37 -16.77 29.36
N VAL A 4 4.40 -17.69 29.40
CA VAL A 4 4.00 -18.40 28.18
C VAL A 4 3.46 -17.30 27.26
N ASN A 5 4.14 -17.09 26.14
CA ASN A 5 3.66 -16.23 25.08
C ASN A 5 2.43 -16.94 24.50
N GLU A 6 1.23 -16.53 24.89
CA GLU A 6 -0.03 -16.99 24.30
C GLU A 6 -0.06 -16.50 22.84
N TYR A 7 0.59 -17.23 21.94
CA TYR A 7 0.22 -17.18 20.53
C TYR A 7 -1.22 -17.66 20.47
N SER A 8 -2.15 -16.78 20.08
CA SER A 8 -3.57 -17.13 20.01
C SER A 8 -3.74 -18.32 19.07
N ILE A 9 -4.16 -19.45 19.62
CA ILE A 9 -4.33 -20.71 18.92
C ILE A 9 -5.45 -20.53 17.89
N ALA A 10 -5.30 -21.12 16.70
CA ALA A 10 -6.36 -21.12 15.69
C ALA A 10 -7.67 -21.72 16.24
N TYR A 11 -8.80 -21.13 15.89
CA TYR A 11 -10.12 -21.53 16.39
C TYR A 11 -11.20 -21.38 15.32
N VAL A 12 -12.33 -22.08 15.49
CA VAL A 12 -13.48 -21.99 14.58
C VAL A 12 -14.57 -21.15 15.21
N LYS A 13 -15.18 -20.26 14.41
CA LYS A 13 -16.31 -19.43 14.81
C LYS A 13 -17.39 -19.46 13.73
N GLU A 14 -18.65 -19.50 14.14
CA GLU A 14 -19.77 -19.30 13.21
C GLU A 14 -19.93 -17.81 12.91
N ILE A 15 -19.92 -17.45 11.62
CA ILE A 15 -20.14 -16.09 11.11
C ILE A 15 -21.16 -16.21 9.96
N ASP A 16 -22.28 -15.51 10.07
CA ASP A 16 -23.37 -15.52 9.09
C ASP A 16 -23.88 -16.92 8.69
N GLY A 17 -23.88 -17.86 9.64
CA GLY A 17 -24.33 -19.25 9.44
C GLY A 17 -23.27 -20.17 8.84
N GLU A 18 -22.05 -19.67 8.61
CA GLU A 18 -20.91 -20.44 8.10
C GLU A 18 -19.85 -20.65 9.18
N LEU A 19 -19.24 -21.85 9.22
CA LEU A 19 -18.12 -22.13 10.11
C LEU A 19 -16.82 -21.58 9.48
N VAL A 20 -16.22 -20.59 10.15
CA VAL A 20 -15.00 -19.91 9.70
C VAL A 20 -13.82 -20.28 10.61
N LEU A 21 -12.71 -20.71 10.01
CA LEU A 21 -11.44 -20.87 10.71
C LEU A 21 -10.76 -19.51 10.87
N ILE A 22 -10.48 -19.12 12.10
CA ILE A 22 -9.73 -17.94 12.47
C ILE A 22 -8.35 -18.40 12.98
N ASP A 23 -7.31 -18.13 12.20
CA ASP A 23 -5.92 -18.43 12.55
C ASP A 23 -5.09 -17.14 12.58
N PRO A 24 -4.91 -16.53 13.76
CA PRO A 24 -4.18 -15.26 13.86
C PRO A 24 -2.70 -15.37 13.47
N VAL A 25 -2.08 -16.55 13.65
CA VAL A 25 -0.68 -16.77 13.24
C VAL A 25 -0.56 -16.80 11.72
N ALA A 26 -1.50 -17.46 11.05
CA ALA A 26 -1.57 -17.44 9.59
C ALA A 26 -1.80 -16.01 9.06
N VAL A 27 -2.66 -15.22 9.71
CA VAL A 27 -2.89 -13.81 9.36
C VAL A 27 -1.60 -12.98 9.49
N GLU A 28 -0.88 -13.10 10.61
CA GLU A 28 0.40 -12.39 10.81
C GLU A 28 1.47 -12.81 9.79
N LEU A 29 1.53 -14.10 9.44
CA LEU A 29 2.46 -14.60 8.43
C LEU A 29 2.14 -14.05 7.04
N ILE A 30 0.86 -14.06 6.64
CA ILE A 30 0.42 -13.51 5.35
C ILE A 30 0.74 -12.02 5.28
N ASP A 31 0.45 -11.25 6.34
CA ASP A 31 0.78 -9.83 6.43
C ASP A 31 2.29 -9.57 6.28
N ALA A 32 3.13 -10.37 6.95
CA ALA A 32 4.58 -10.25 6.82
C ALA A 32 5.08 -10.53 5.38
N ILE A 33 4.51 -11.53 4.70
CA ILE A 33 4.82 -11.84 3.30
C ILE A 33 4.40 -10.70 2.38
N ASN A 34 3.18 -10.19 2.54
CA ASN A 34 2.65 -9.11 1.71
C ASN A 34 3.48 -7.83 1.90
N LYS A 35 3.90 -7.53 3.14
CA LYS A 35 4.84 -6.42 3.42
C LYS A 35 6.19 -6.60 2.73
N ALA A 36 6.74 -7.82 2.76
CA ALA A 36 7.97 -8.12 2.03
C ALA A 36 7.81 -7.95 0.51
N ASN A 37 6.62 -8.24 -0.03
CA ASN A 37 6.33 -8.01 -1.46
C ASN A 37 6.18 -6.52 -1.79
N CYS A 38 5.51 -5.73 -0.95
CA CYS A 38 5.48 -4.26 -1.10
C CYS A 38 6.88 -3.64 -1.14
N PHE A 39 7.81 -4.16 -0.34
CA PHE A 39 9.21 -3.74 -0.40
C PHE A 39 9.87 -4.09 -1.75
N LYS A 40 9.66 -5.31 -2.26
CA LYS A 40 10.16 -5.70 -3.59
C LYS A 40 9.56 -4.84 -4.70
N THR A 41 8.28 -4.49 -4.60
CA THR A 41 7.60 -3.58 -5.54
C THR A 41 8.21 -2.20 -5.50
N MET A 42 8.47 -1.64 -4.31
CA MET A 42 9.19 -0.37 -4.16
C MET A 42 10.57 -0.43 -4.83
N GLN A 43 11.32 -1.51 -4.60
CA GLN A 43 12.64 -1.71 -5.23
C GLN A 43 12.55 -1.83 -6.76
N GLY A 44 11.59 -2.60 -7.27
CA GLY A 44 11.33 -2.74 -8.71
C GLY A 44 10.93 -1.41 -9.38
N GLN A 45 10.37 -0.48 -8.61
CA GLN A 45 9.95 0.84 -9.07
C GLN A 45 10.98 1.95 -8.75
N ILE A 46 12.19 1.63 -8.28
CA ILE A 46 13.10 2.63 -7.73
C ILE A 46 13.46 3.74 -8.72
N THR A 47 13.67 3.43 -10.00
CA THR A 47 13.95 4.44 -11.03
C THR A 47 12.78 5.41 -11.20
N ARG A 48 11.55 4.93 -11.09
CA ARG A 48 10.33 5.74 -11.19
C ARG A 48 10.11 6.56 -9.92
N VAL A 49 10.40 6.01 -8.74
CA VAL A 49 10.41 6.74 -7.48
C VAL A 49 11.41 7.90 -7.53
N GLN A 50 12.65 7.65 -7.97
CA GLN A 50 13.67 8.69 -8.12
C GLN A 50 13.23 9.80 -9.09
N HIS A 51 12.58 9.43 -10.20
CA HIS A 51 11.98 10.39 -11.13
C HIS A 51 10.96 11.29 -10.44
N PHE A 52 10.03 10.73 -9.66
CA PHE A 52 9.02 11.53 -8.96
C PHE A 52 9.60 12.35 -7.79
N ARG A 53 10.60 11.84 -7.06
CA ARG A 53 11.32 12.63 -6.05
C ARG A 53 11.98 13.86 -6.67
N LYS A 54 12.67 13.69 -7.82
CA LYS A 54 13.24 14.80 -8.58
C LYS A 54 12.15 15.79 -9.01
N ARG A 55 11.04 15.29 -9.54
CA ARG A 55 9.92 16.11 -10.02
C ARG A 55 9.26 16.89 -8.89
N MET A 56 9.10 16.30 -7.71
CA MET A 56 8.55 16.95 -6.51
C MET A 56 9.38 18.17 -6.12
N LYS A 57 10.72 18.04 -6.14
CA LYS A 57 11.66 19.14 -5.88
C LYS A 57 11.60 20.23 -6.95
N GLU A 58 11.58 19.84 -8.23
CA GLU A 58 11.47 20.79 -9.36
C GLU A 58 10.16 21.60 -9.33
N LEU A 59 9.08 20.99 -8.84
CA LEU A 59 7.78 21.63 -8.70
C LEU A 59 7.61 22.41 -7.39
N GLY A 60 8.62 22.40 -6.50
CA GLY A 60 8.55 23.06 -5.19
C GLY A 60 7.44 22.50 -4.28
N LYS A 61 7.11 21.21 -4.43
CA LYS A 61 6.06 20.55 -3.64
C LYS A 61 6.59 20.19 -2.25
N ASP A 62 5.81 20.52 -1.22
CA ASP A 62 6.14 20.20 0.17
C ASP A 62 5.87 18.70 0.43
N PRO A 63 6.85 17.93 0.95
CA PRO A 63 6.66 16.55 1.40
C PRO A 63 5.58 16.39 2.50
N LYS A 64 5.21 17.47 3.19
CA LYS A 64 4.07 17.49 4.13
C LYS A 64 2.73 17.32 3.44
N ASP A 65 2.59 17.82 2.22
CA ASP A 65 1.31 17.86 1.50
C ASP A 65 1.27 16.92 0.30
N THR A 66 2.44 16.46 -0.16
CA THR A 66 2.58 15.65 -1.38
C THR A 66 3.32 14.35 -1.10
N ILE A 67 2.80 13.23 -1.63
CA ILE A 67 3.46 11.93 -1.57
C ILE A 67 3.58 11.31 -2.97
N ILE A 68 4.44 10.32 -3.08
CA ILE A 68 4.55 9.45 -4.25
C ILE A 68 3.67 8.22 -4.00
N VAL A 69 2.92 7.78 -5.01
CA VAL A 69 2.14 6.54 -4.94
C VAL A 69 2.62 5.53 -5.98
N LEU A 70 2.58 4.26 -5.62
CA LEU A 70 2.79 3.10 -6.47
C LEU A 70 1.65 2.11 -6.19
N ILE A 71 0.68 2.04 -7.09
CA ILE A 71 -0.56 1.29 -6.88
C ILE A 71 -0.68 0.23 -7.95
N ASN A 72 -0.65 -1.04 -7.56
CA ASN A 72 -0.98 -2.14 -8.46
C ASN A 72 -2.47 -2.05 -8.81
N VAL A 73 -2.78 -1.88 -10.09
CA VAL A 73 -4.16 -1.63 -10.54
C VAL A 73 -5.02 -2.89 -10.46
N ASP A 74 -4.40 -4.07 -10.50
CA ASP A 74 -5.11 -5.35 -10.47
C ASP A 74 -5.47 -5.80 -9.05
N GLU A 75 -5.06 -5.05 -8.02
CA GLU A 75 -5.38 -5.32 -6.62
C GLU A 75 -6.73 -4.71 -6.22
N GLU A 76 -7.45 -5.39 -5.33
CA GLU A 76 -8.77 -4.95 -4.84
C GLU A 76 -8.73 -3.55 -4.22
N LEU A 77 -7.69 -3.26 -3.43
CA LEU A 77 -7.45 -1.95 -2.84
C LEU A 77 -6.84 -0.94 -3.83
N GLY A 78 -6.35 -1.40 -4.98
CA GLY A 78 -5.55 -0.59 -5.90
C GLY A 78 -6.35 -0.04 -7.07
N GLY A 79 -7.17 -0.88 -7.72
CA GLY A 79 -7.94 -0.52 -8.92
C GLY A 79 -8.78 0.76 -8.76
N PRO A 80 -9.68 0.84 -7.76
CA PRO A 80 -10.52 2.02 -7.56
C PRO A 80 -9.72 3.31 -7.33
N LEU A 81 -8.59 3.22 -6.60
CA LEU A 81 -7.74 4.39 -6.37
C LEU A 81 -6.94 4.77 -7.61
N ALA A 82 -6.48 3.79 -8.39
CA ALA A 82 -5.77 4.01 -9.64
C ALA A 82 -6.63 4.73 -10.68
N ASP A 83 -7.90 4.35 -10.81
CA ASP A 83 -8.83 4.98 -11.76
C ASP A 83 -9.12 6.45 -11.40
N VAL A 84 -9.16 6.77 -10.11
CA VAL A 84 -9.33 8.15 -9.63
C VAL A 84 -8.06 8.98 -9.86
N LEU A 85 -6.88 8.42 -9.56
CA LEU A 85 -5.62 9.14 -9.64
C LEU A 85 -5.07 9.26 -11.07
N THR A 86 -5.43 8.33 -11.95
CA THR A 86 -4.94 8.28 -13.33
C THR A 86 -6.07 7.87 -14.26
N PRO A 87 -7.05 8.77 -14.47
CA PRO A 87 -8.20 8.48 -15.32
C PRO A 87 -7.77 8.26 -16.78
N ASP A 88 -8.62 7.55 -17.52
CA ASP A 88 -8.50 7.33 -18.97
C ASP A 88 -7.25 6.56 -19.43
N VAL A 89 -6.58 5.85 -18.51
CA VAL A 89 -5.48 4.95 -18.85
C VAL A 89 -6.02 3.59 -19.27
N ASP A 90 -5.62 3.16 -20.46
CA ASP A 90 -5.85 1.81 -20.94
C ASP A 90 -4.88 0.83 -20.26
N TRP A 91 -5.25 0.39 -19.05
CA TRP A 91 -4.47 -0.57 -18.28
C TRP A 91 -4.27 -1.91 -19.01
N GLN A 92 -5.17 -2.25 -19.94
CA GLN A 92 -5.10 -3.50 -20.69
C GLN A 92 -3.85 -3.58 -21.56
N LYS A 93 -3.36 -2.45 -22.11
CA LYS A 93 -2.11 -2.42 -22.88
C LYS A 93 -0.90 -2.91 -22.09
N PHE A 94 -0.84 -2.66 -20.79
CA PHE A 94 0.24 -3.15 -19.95
C PHE A 94 0.13 -4.67 -19.76
N ARG A 95 -1.07 -5.16 -19.50
CA ARG A 95 -1.35 -6.59 -19.37
C ARG A 95 -1.03 -7.35 -20.65
N ASP A 96 -1.37 -6.78 -21.82
CA ASP A 96 -1.10 -7.36 -23.13
C ASP A 96 0.42 -7.49 -23.41
N ASN A 97 1.25 -6.66 -22.78
CA ASN A 97 2.71 -6.76 -22.82
C ASN A 97 3.28 -7.73 -21.75
N GLY A 98 2.44 -8.41 -20.97
CA GLY A 98 2.85 -9.25 -19.86
C GLY A 98 3.35 -8.46 -18.64
N GLU A 99 3.01 -7.18 -18.54
CA GLU A 99 3.37 -6.31 -17.42
C GLU A 99 2.22 -6.19 -16.43
N THR A 100 2.55 -6.10 -15.14
CA THR A 100 1.58 -5.69 -14.12
C THR A 100 1.31 -4.18 -14.26
N PRO A 101 0.05 -3.75 -14.45
CA PRO A 101 -0.30 -2.34 -14.51
C PRO A 101 -0.11 -1.70 -13.13
N PHE A 102 0.60 -0.57 -13.12
CA PHE A 102 0.78 0.23 -11.91
C PHE A 102 0.44 1.68 -12.19
N SER A 103 -0.49 2.25 -11.41
CA SER A 103 -0.64 3.69 -11.30
C SER A 103 0.50 4.25 -10.44
N ARG A 104 1.16 5.30 -10.94
CA ARG A 104 2.36 5.87 -10.31
C ARG A 104 2.34 7.38 -10.49
N GLY A 105 2.51 8.12 -9.40
CA GLY A 105 2.43 9.58 -9.50
C GLY A 105 2.71 10.32 -8.21
N LEU A 106 2.64 11.65 -8.31
CA LEU A 106 2.58 12.56 -7.18
C LEU A 106 1.11 12.87 -6.89
N THR A 107 0.72 12.86 -5.63
CA THR A 107 -0.65 13.16 -5.22
C THR A 107 -0.69 13.87 -3.88
N ALA A 108 -1.83 14.52 -3.60
CA ALA A 108 -2.08 15.15 -2.32
C ALA A 108 -2.18 14.10 -1.22
N LYS A 109 -1.46 14.33 -0.12
CA LYS A 109 -1.39 13.41 1.01
C LYS A 109 -2.76 13.22 1.67
N GLU A 110 -3.52 14.29 1.84
CA GLU A 110 -4.83 14.27 2.48
C GLU A 110 -5.81 13.32 1.78
N SER A 111 -5.90 13.38 0.44
CA SER A 111 -6.77 12.51 -0.35
C SER A 111 -6.43 11.03 -0.17
N ILE A 112 -5.13 10.71 -0.01
CA ILE A 112 -4.68 9.34 0.19
C ILE A 112 -4.92 8.88 1.63
N VAL A 113 -4.71 9.74 2.63
CA VAL A 113 -4.99 9.42 4.03
C VAL A 113 -6.45 8.99 4.21
N SER A 114 -7.41 9.73 3.63
CA SER A 114 -8.83 9.39 3.73
C SER A 114 -9.15 8.03 3.12
N TYR A 115 -8.50 7.66 2.02
CA TYR A 115 -8.68 6.36 1.39
C TYR A 115 -8.04 5.24 2.23
N VAL A 116 -6.78 5.42 2.63
CA VAL A 116 -6.00 4.43 3.39
C VAL A 116 -6.59 4.14 4.76
N GLN A 117 -7.17 5.15 5.40
CA GLN A 117 -7.84 4.99 6.69
C GLN A 117 -8.92 3.90 6.69
N ILE A 118 -9.57 3.64 5.56
CA ILE A 118 -10.65 2.65 5.46
C ILE A 118 -10.15 1.22 5.72
N PHE A 119 -8.89 0.92 5.40
CA PHE A 119 -8.34 -0.43 5.47
C PHE A 119 -7.06 -0.57 6.32
N ASP A 120 -6.29 0.51 6.54
CA ASP A 120 -5.12 0.51 7.41
C ASP A 120 -4.94 1.85 8.14
N GLU A 121 -5.54 1.97 9.34
CA GLU A 121 -5.41 3.17 10.18
C GLU A 121 -3.96 3.44 10.58
N LYS A 122 -3.13 2.41 10.78
CA LYS A 122 -1.73 2.62 11.21
C LYS A 122 -0.93 3.31 10.12
N VAL A 123 -1.13 2.91 8.86
CA VAL A 123 -0.49 3.60 7.73
C VAL A 123 -1.08 5.00 7.54
N ALA A 124 -2.39 5.18 7.73
CA ALA A 124 -3.00 6.51 7.66
C ALA A 124 -2.43 7.47 8.74
N GLU A 125 -2.26 7.00 9.98
CA GLU A 125 -1.62 7.76 11.07
C GLU A 125 -0.16 8.10 10.76
N LEU A 126 0.60 7.15 10.20
CA LEU A 126 1.98 7.40 9.76
C LEU A 126 2.02 8.51 8.69
N LEU A 127 1.13 8.44 7.70
CA LEU A 127 1.04 9.48 6.67
C LEU A 127 0.69 10.85 7.28
N ARG A 128 -0.29 10.93 8.20
CA ARG A 128 -0.68 12.19 8.85
C ARG A 128 0.46 12.82 9.67
N SER A 129 1.25 12.00 10.35
CA SER A 129 2.27 12.46 11.29
C SER A 129 3.62 12.77 10.65
N THR A 130 3.90 12.22 9.46
CA THR A 130 5.20 12.38 8.80
C THR A 130 5.27 13.66 7.96
N ASP A 131 6.37 14.40 8.13
CA ASP A 131 6.78 15.53 7.28
C ASP A 131 7.84 15.12 6.24
N LYS A 132 8.16 13.82 6.15
CA LYS A 132 9.19 13.28 5.27
C LYS A 132 8.64 12.98 3.88
N GLU A 133 9.56 12.96 2.91
CA GLU A 133 9.25 12.44 1.57
C GLU A 133 8.78 10.99 1.71
N THR A 134 7.58 10.68 1.21
CA THR A 134 6.95 9.37 1.43
C THR A 134 6.54 8.75 0.10
N VAL A 135 6.79 7.44 -0.03
CA VAL A 135 6.28 6.58 -1.09
C VAL A 135 5.26 5.62 -0.49
N LEU A 136 4.01 5.71 -0.91
CA LEU A 136 2.99 4.72 -0.59
C LEU A 136 2.98 3.62 -1.66
N VAL A 137 2.98 2.37 -1.24
CA VAL A 137 2.82 1.20 -2.11
C VAL A 137 1.54 0.48 -1.73
N ILE A 138 0.69 0.20 -2.71
CA ILE A 138 -0.48 -0.69 -2.60
C ILE A 138 -0.24 -1.86 -3.53
N ASP A 139 -0.01 -3.03 -2.96
CA ASP A 139 0.28 -4.25 -3.70
C ASP A 139 0.02 -5.49 -2.83
N HIS A 140 -0.29 -6.64 -3.45
CA HIS A 140 -0.52 -7.91 -2.77
C HIS A 140 -1.47 -7.81 -1.56
N GLY A 141 -2.60 -7.11 -1.71
CA GLY A 141 -3.59 -6.93 -0.66
C GLY A 141 -3.09 -6.18 0.58
N THR A 142 -1.98 -5.45 0.51
CA THR A 142 -1.46 -4.66 1.62
C THR A 142 -1.05 -3.26 1.19
N VAL A 143 -0.89 -2.39 2.19
CA VAL A 143 -0.45 -1.01 1.99
C VAL A 143 0.75 -0.72 2.88
N MET A 144 1.78 -0.09 2.30
CA MET A 144 2.99 0.28 3.01
C MET A 144 3.46 1.67 2.64
N ALA A 145 3.83 2.46 3.65
CA ALA A 145 4.49 3.75 3.45
C ALA A 145 5.99 3.65 3.74
N PHE A 146 6.81 4.11 2.80
CA PHE A 146 8.25 4.21 2.92
C PHE A 146 8.65 5.68 3.02
N THR A 147 9.21 6.08 4.16
CA THR A 147 9.69 7.46 4.37
C THR A 147 11.18 7.56 4.03
N PHE A 148 11.57 8.64 3.38
CA PHE A 148 12.95 8.96 3.03
C PHE A 148 13.43 10.16 3.84
N GLU A 149 14.72 10.16 4.16
CA GLU A 149 15.42 11.34 4.68
C GLU A 149 15.71 12.35 3.57
#